data_AF-A0A7Y6YCE9-F1
#
_entry.id   AF-A0A7Y6YCE9-F1
#
_cell.length_a   1.000
_cell.length_b   1.000
_cell.length_c   1.000
_cell.angle_alpha   90.00
_cell.angle_beta   90.00
_cell.angle_gamma   90.00
#
_symmetry.space_group_name_H-M   'P 1'
#
loop_
_entity.id
_entity.type
_entity.pdbx_description
1 polymer ?
#
loop_
_entity_poly.entity_id
_entity_poly.type
_entity_poly.pdbx_seq_one_letter_code
_entity_poly.pdbx_strand_id
1 'polypeptide(L)'
;MKLTQVTAALILGLALGTPAAQAEDEVLLPLAPELKQLEDLYTVEVVLFKQKVPAYAEEAWPTDLPAIDFTAARLPIPNDGMPLSAHEELAKSDYALTNEASRLTRQGYEVLYHNSWLEQFSPYSKTTLMLVDPFGAFEGTVRIERQRFLHVYPEVNLYTATGAEEPGSVIRLMESRRMRSKEIHYIDHPVMGMLVLFRPVKDAS
;
A
#
# COMPACT_ATOMS: atom_id res chain seq x y z
N MET A 1 -12.70 -21.94 31.68
CA MET A 1 -11.40 -22.41 31.14
C MET A 1 -10.72 -21.20 30.53
N LYS A 2 -9.69 -20.64 31.17
CA LYS A 2 -9.03 -19.42 30.71
C LYS A 2 -8.10 -19.80 29.56
N LEU A 3 -8.42 -19.40 28.33
CA LEU A 3 -7.49 -19.53 27.20
C LEU A 3 -6.41 -18.48 27.35
N THR A 4 -5.20 -18.95 27.61
CA THR A 4 -3.97 -18.19 27.55
C THR A 4 -3.75 -17.79 26.09
N GLN A 5 -3.85 -16.50 25.78
CA GLN A 5 -3.42 -15.97 24.49
C GLN A 5 -1.92 -16.20 24.37
N VAL A 6 -1.51 -17.10 23.47
CA VAL A 6 -0.12 -17.20 23.05
C VAL A 6 0.10 -16.07 22.06
N THR A 7 0.66 -14.96 22.55
CA THR A 7 1.16 -13.87 21.70
C THR A 7 2.37 -14.42 20.95
N ALA A 8 2.17 -14.93 19.74
CA ALA A 8 3.26 -15.28 18.85
C ALA A 8 3.84 -13.96 18.31
N ALA A 9 4.83 -13.43 19.01
CA ALA A 9 5.66 -12.36 18.48
C ALA A 9 6.34 -12.86 17.20
N LEU A 10 5.99 -12.26 16.07
CA LEU A 10 6.67 -12.45 14.80
C LEU A 10 8.12 -11.94 14.99
N ILE A 11 9.05 -12.84 15.28
CA ILE A 11 10.48 -12.53 15.20
C ILE A 11 10.82 -12.56 13.71
N LEU A 12 10.50 -11.47 13.03
CA LEU A 12 11.17 -11.14 11.78
C LEU A 12 12.60 -10.79 12.17
N GLY A 13 13.47 -11.81 12.16
CA GLY A 13 14.91 -11.65 12.28
C GLY A 13 15.45 -10.89 11.06
N LEU A 14 15.18 -9.59 11.00
CA LEU A 14 15.96 -8.65 10.22
C LEU A 14 17.12 -8.23 11.11
N ALA A 15 18.30 -8.64 10.68
CA ALA A 15 19.57 -8.21 11.21
C ALA A 15 19.57 -6.71 11.51
N LEU A 16 20.22 -6.39 12.62
CA LEU A 16 20.68 -5.07 13.02
C LEU A 16 21.07 -4.21 11.79
N GLY A 17 20.35 -3.10 11.61
CA GLY A 17 20.84 -1.96 10.82
C GLY A 17 20.89 -2.15 9.30
N THR A 18 19.79 -2.50 8.65
CA THR A 18 19.57 -1.96 7.29
C THR A 18 19.16 -0.50 7.44
N PRO A 19 19.89 0.49 6.91
CA PRO A 19 19.30 1.80 6.71
C PRO A 19 18.02 1.57 5.88
N ALA A 20 16.90 2.13 6.31
CA ALA A 20 15.73 2.22 5.44
C ALA A 20 16.26 2.66 4.07
N ALA A 21 15.98 1.91 3.01
CA ALA A 21 16.43 2.29 1.68
C ALA A 21 15.96 3.73 1.45
N GLN A 22 16.90 4.68 1.52
CA GLN A 22 16.62 6.09 1.37
C GLN A 22 16.39 6.30 -0.11
N ALA A 23 15.12 6.44 -0.49
CA ALA A 23 14.79 6.93 -1.81
C ALA A 23 15.38 8.34 -1.96
N GLU A 24 15.80 8.71 -3.18
CA GLU A 24 16.35 10.04 -3.48
C GLU A 24 15.50 11.15 -2.84
N ASP A 25 16.17 12.21 -2.38
CA ASP A 25 15.55 13.18 -1.47
C ASP A 25 14.28 13.82 -2.06
N GLU A 26 14.25 14.09 -3.36
CA GLU A 26 13.12 14.67 -4.08
C GLU A 26 13.07 14.10 -5.51
N VAL A 27 11.87 13.83 -6.01
CA VAL A 27 11.67 13.30 -7.37
C VAL A 27 11.36 14.46 -8.30
N LEU A 28 12.09 14.57 -9.39
CA LEU A 28 11.80 15.51 -10.47
C LEU A 28 10.82 14.87 -11.45
N LEU A 29 9.62 15.42 -11.55
CA LEU A 29 8.60 14.94 -12.48
C LEU A 29 8.09 16.10 -13.36
N PRO A 30 7.70 15.84 -14.61
CA PRO A 30 7.08 16.86 -15.45
C PRO A 30 5.66 17.14 -14.93
N LEU A 31 5.46 18.27 -14.26
CA LEU A 31 4.16 18.62 -13.68
C LEU A 31 3.29 19.45 -14.63
N ALA A 32 1.99 19.23 -14.60
CA ALA A 32 1.02 20.11 -15.24
C ALA A 32 1.16 21.55 -14.69
N PRO A 33 0.95 22.60 -15.52
CA PRO A 33 1.21 23.98 -15.14
C PRO A 33 0.58 24.43 -13.81
N GLU A 34 -0.63 23.96 -13.52
CA GLU A 34 -1.38 24.24 -12.30
C GLU A 34 -0.76 23.66 -11.03
N LEU A 35 0.09 22.64 -11.14
CA LEU A 35 0.75 21.99 -9.99
C LEU A 35 2.12 22.58 -9.67
N LYS A 36 2.75 23.29 -10.61
CA LYS A 36 4.13 23.78 -10.48
C LYS A 36 4.35 24.73 -9.30
N GLN A 37 3.31 25.43 -8.88
CA GLN A 37 3.33 26.35 -7.74
C GLN A 37 2.80 25.74 -6.44
N LEU A 38 2.33 24.48 -6.49
CA LEU A 38 1.80 23.80 -5.33
C LEU A 38 2.93 23.22 -4.49
N GLU A 39 2.76 23.35 -3.18
CA GLU A 39 3.61 22.68 -2.19
C GLU A 39 2.96 21.36 -1.75
N ASP A 40 3.72 20.56 -0.99
CA ASP A 40 3.26 19.29 -0.44
C ASP A 40 2.80 18.26 -1.49
N LEU A 41 3.45 18.25 -2.66
CA LEU A 41 3.26 17.21 -3.67
C LEU A 41 4.12 15.99 -3.35
N TYR A 42 3.53 14.81 -3.46
CA TYR A 42 4.19 13.53 -3.21
C TYR A 42 3.82 12.52 -4.28
N THR A 43 4.79 11.70 -4.67
CA THR A 43 4.47 10.37 -5.20
C THR A 43 4.02 9.50 -4.04
N VAL A 44 2.93 8.77 -4.23
CA VAL A 44 2.49 7.70 -3.35
C VAL A 44 2.59 6.41 -4.12
N GLU A 45 3.41 5.48 -3.63
CA GLU A 45 3.58 4.17 -4.25
C GLU A 45 3.19 3.07 -3.27
N VAL A 46 2.33 2.16 -3.74
CA VAL A 46 1.77 1.06 -2.95
C VAL A 46 2.03 -0.26 -3.67
N VAL A 47 2.57 -1.23 -2.92
CA VAL A 47 2.68 -2.63 -3.34
C VAL A 47 1.90 -3.50 -2.37
N LEU A 48 0.80 -4.13 -2.81
CA LEU A 48 0.09 -5.16 -2.06
C LEU A 48 0.59 -6.53 -2.52
N PHE A 49 0.88 -7.43 -1.59
CA PHE A 49 1.39 -8.76 -1.91
C PHE A 49 0.90 -9.80 -0.89
N LYS A 50 0.89 -11.07 -1.29
CA LYS A 50 0.59 -12.22 -0.43
C LYS A 50 1.67 -13.28 -0.51
N GLN A 51 1.72 -14.17 0.49
CA GLN A 51 2.56 -15.37 0.40
C GLN A 51 1.95 -16.35 -0.61
N LYS A 52 2.79 -17.00 -1.45
CA LYS A 52 2.32 -18.04 -2.38
C LYS A 52 1.87 -19.32 -1.67
N VAL A 53 2.55 -19.66 -0.59
CA VAL A 53 2.22 -20.79 0.29
C VAL A 53 2.00 -20.21 1.68
N PRO A 54 0.75 -20.04 2.14
CA PRO A 54 0.50 -19.54 3.48
C PRO A 54 1.06 -20.55 4.50
N ALA A 55 2.02 -20.11 5.31
CA ALA A 55 2.60 -20.96 6.37
C ALA A 55 1.58 -21.31 7.47
N TYR A 56 0.42 -20.64 7.48
CA TYR A 56 -0.59 -20.68 8.54
C TYR A 56 -1.96 -21.14 8.02
N ALA A 57 -2.00 -22.15 7.15
CA ALA A 57 -3.24 -22.72 6.61
C ALA A 57 -4.23 -23.25 7.69
N GLU A 58 -3.81 -23.27 8.97
CA GLU A 58 -4.61 -23.74 10.11
C GLU A 58 -5.07 -22.63 11.07
N GLU A 59 -4.79 -21.35 10.81
CA GLU A 59 -5.29 -20.25 11.65
C GLU A 59 -6.76 -19.91 11.32
N ALA A 60 -7.63 -20.01 12.33
CA ALA A 60 -9.02 -19.58 12.24
C ALA A 60 -9.10 -18.05 12.29
N TRP A 61 -9.25 -17.41 11.15
CA TRP A 61 -9.43 -15.96 11.04
C TRP A 61 -10.83 -15.53 11.46
N PRO A 62 -11.00 -14.29 11.98
CA PRO A 62 -12.32 -13.77 12.33
C PRO A 62 -13.25 -13.79 11.12
N THR A 63 -14.42 -14.40 11.28
CA THR A 63 -15.46 -14.44 10.23
C THR A 63 -16.39 -13.23 10.27
N ASP A 64 -16.42 -12.51 11.40
CA ASP A 64 -17.21 -11.29 11.59
C ASP A 64 -16.32 -10.06 11.38
N LEU A 65 -16.16 -9.69 10.11
CA LEU A 65 -15.43 -8.49 9.70
C LEU A 65 -16.45 -7.41 9.31
N PRO A 66 -16.29 -6.15 9.76
CA PRO A 66 -17.18 -5.07 9.33
C PRO A 66 -17.12 -4.88 7.81
N ALA A 67 -18.16 -4.32 7.20
CA ALA A 67 -18.07 -3.92 5.79
C ALA A 67 -17.03 -2.80 5.62
N ILE A 68 -16.29 -2.81 4.51
CA ILE A 68 -15.38 -1.72 4.16
C ILE A 68 -16.23 -0.56 3.62
N ASP A 69 -15.95 0.67 4.08
CA ASP A 69 -16.60 1.87 3.57
C ASP A 69 -15.89 2.38 2.30
N PHE A 70 -16.57 2.31 1.16
CA PHE A 70 -16.07 2.79 -0.13
C PHE A 70 -16.62 4.16 -0.54
N THR A 71 -17.46 4.81 0.29
CA THR A 71 -18.23 6.00 -0.08
C THR A 71 -17.35 7.16 -0.58
N ALA A 72 -16.19 7.35 0.05
CA ALA A 72 -15.23 8.40 -0.31
C ALA A 72 -14.05 7.90 -1.15
N ALA A 73 -14.06 6.62 -1.55
CA ALA A 73 -12.94 6.00 -2.24
C ALA A 73 -12.96 6.33 -3.73
N ARG A 74 -11.80 6.70 -4.27
CA ARG A 74 -11.60 6.94 -5.71
C ARG A 74 -10.61 5.94 -6.29
N LEU A 75 -10.75 5.65 -7.58
CA LEU A 75 -9.69 4.99 -8.33
C LEU A 75 -8.57 6.01 -8.68
N PRO A 76 -7.33 5.55 -8.88
CA PRO A 76 -6.28 6.37 -9.50
C PRO A 76 -6.69 6.80 -10.92
N ILE A 77 -6.24 7.98 -11.36
CA ILE A 77 -6.44 8.44 -12.74
C ILE A 77 -5.32 7.84 -13.59
N PRO A 78 -5.60 7.07 -14.66
CA PRO A 78 -4.55 6.50 -15.49
C PRO A 78 -3.64 7.55 -16.09
N ASN A 79 -2.35 7.24 -16.23
CA ASN A 79 -1.39 8.11 -16.88
C ASN A 79 -1.77 8.36 -18.35
N ASP A 80 -1.85 9.61 -18.78
CA ASP A 80 -2.23 9.99 -20.15
C ASP A 80 -1.04 10.30 -21.07
N GLY A 81 0.18 10.28 -20.52
CA GLY A 81 1.44 10.59 -21.22
C GLY A 81 1.76 12.08 -21.34
N MET A 82 0.96 12.95 -20.75
CA MET A 82 1.21 14.39 -20.63
C MET A 82 1.92 14.71 -19.30
N PRO A 83 2.33 15.97 -19.06
CA PRO A 83 2.78 16.37 -17.74
C PRO A 83 1.73 16.05 -16.67
N LEU A 84 2.18 15.46 -15.56
CA LEU A 84 1.32 14.86 -14.54
C LEU A 84 0.34 15.85 -13.93
N SER A 85 -0.92 15.45 -13.92
CA SER A 85 -2.03 16.09 -13.22
C SER A 85 -2.19 15.53 -11.80
N ALA A 86 -2.96 16.22 -10.96
CA ALA A 86 -3.25 15.75 -9.61
C ALA A 86 -3.98 14.40 -9.66
N HIS A 87 -3.62 13.48 -8.75
CA HIS A 87 -4.23 12.16 -8.62
C HIS A 87 -3.91 11.17 -9.76
N GLU A 88 -3.03 11.55 -10.68
CA GLU A 88 -2.65 10.76 -11.84
C GLU A 88 -1.56 9.73 -11.51
N GLU A 89 -1.71 8.53 -12.09
CA GLU A 89 -0.71 7.48 -12.04
C GLU A 89 0.59 7.94 -12.72
N LEU A 90 1.72 7.49 -12.19
CA LEU A 90 3.02 7.69 -12.78
C LEU A 90 3.26 6.68 -13.92
N ALA A 91 4.15 7.02 -14.84
CA ALA A 91 4.72 6.03 -15.75
C ALA A 91 5.50 4.96 -14.96
N LYS A 92 5.45 3.70 -15.41
CA LYS A 92 6.15 2.58 -14.74
C LYS A 92 7.66 2.80 -14.60
N SER A 93 8.27 3.62 -15.45
CA SER A 93 9.68 4.01 -15.36
C SER A 93 10.01 4.80 -14.10
N ASP A 94 9.03 5.51 -13.53
CA ASP A 94 9.21 6.41 -12.40
C ASP A 94 8.93 5.74 -11.05
N TYR A 95 8.54 4.46 -11.07
CA TYR A 95 8.23 3.66 -9.89
C TYR A 95 9.51 3.34 -9.13
N ALA A 96 9.55 3.68 -7.83
CA ALA A 96 10.68 3.41 -6.97
C ALA A 96 10.69 2.00 -6.38
N LEU A 97 9.53 1.36 -6.21
CA LEU A 97 9.42 0.04 -5.54
C LEU A 97 9.52 -1.15 -6.49
N THR A 98 9.89 -0.94 -7.77
CA THR A 98 10.04 -2.02 -8.76
C THR A 98 11.05 -3.08 -8.33
N ASN A 99 12.15 -2.67 -7.70
CA ASN A 99 13.20 -3.59 -7.22
C ASN A 99 12.74 -4.38 -6.00
N GLU A 100 12.01 -3.74 -5.09
CA GLU A 100 11.42 -4.32 -3.89
C GLU A 100 10.32 -5.33 -4.26
N ALA A 101 9.41 -4.97 -5.17
CA ALA A 101 8.39 -5.87 -5.70
C ALA A 101 9.02 -7.12 -6.37
N SER A 102 10.08 -6.91 -7.15
CA SER A 102 10.84 -8.01 -7.76
C SER A 102 11.53 -8.89 -6.71
N ARG A 103 12.04 -8.30 -5.62
CA ARG A 103 12.65 -9.03 -4.50
C ARG A 103 11.63 -9.87 -3.75
N LEU A 104 10.46 -9.31 -3.45
CA LEU A 104 9.33 -10.03 -2.85
C LEU A 104 8.96 -11.26 -3.69
N THR A 105 8.86 -11.09 -5.00
CA THR A 105 8.51 -12.19 -5.92
C THR A 105 9.53 -13.33 -5.87
N ARG A 106 10.83 -13.00 -5.81
CA ARG A 106 11.92 -13.99 -5.66
C ARG A 106 11.92 -14.68 -4.28
N GLN A 107 11.36 -14.04 -3.26
CA GLN A 107 11.26 -14.57 -1.89
C GLN A 107 10.00 -15.42 -1.67
N GLY A 108 9.22 -15.73 -2.71
CA GLY A 108 8.04 -16.58 -2.61
C GLY A 108 6.74 -15.82 -2.31
N TYR A 109 6.74 -14.49 -2.44
CA TYR A 109 5.52 -13.70 -2.45
C TYR A 109 4.95 -13.56 -3.86
N GLU A 110 3.68 -13.19 -3.93
CA GLU A 110 2.92 -12.84 -5.13
C GLU A 110 2.46 -11.39 -4.98
N VAL A 111 2.84 -10.53 -5.93
CA VAL A 111 2.40 -9.13 -5.97
C VAL A 111 0.98 -9.09 -6.54
N LEU A 112 0.05 -8.58 -5.74
CA LEU A 112 -1.38 -8.46 -6.08
C LEU A 112 -1.69 -7.11 -6.72
N TYR A 113 -1.03 -6.04 -6.25
CA TYR A 113 -1.21 -4.68 -6.74
C TYR A 113 0.12 -3.94 -6.67
N HIS A 114 0.45 -3.17 -7.71
CA HIS A 114 1.60 -2.27 -7.71
C HIS A 114 1.30 -1.02 -8.53
N ASN A 115 1.10 0.10 -7.83
CA ASN A 115 0.80 1.38 -8.45
C ASN A 115 1.50 2.53 -7.75
N SER A 116 1.74 3.60 -8.50
CA SER A 116 2.26 4.88 -8.01
C SER A 116 1.45 6.00 -8.63
N TRP A 117 1.05 6.99 -7.84
CA TRP A 117 0.33 8.18 -8.32
C TRP A 117 0.81 9.47 -7.64
N LEU A 118 0.50 10.61 -8.25
CA LEU A 118 0.77 11.95 -7.70
C LEU A 118 -0.37 12.38 -6.78
N GLU A 119 -0.06 12.87 -5.59
CA GLU A 119 -1.04 13.34 -4.63
C GLU A 119 -0.55 14.58 -3.88
N GLN A 120 -1.48 15.46 -3.51
CA GLN A 120 -1.17 16.61 -2.67
C GLN A 120 -1.61 16.36 -1.22
N PHE A 121 -0.68 16.58 -0.29
CA PHE A 121 -0.92 16.41 1.14
C PHE A 121 -0.72 17.72 1.90
N SER A 122 -1.60 18.70 1.65
CA SER A 122 -1.68 19.89 2.49
C SER A 122 -2.02 19.53 3.94
N PRO A 123 -1.66 20.37 4.94
CA PRO A 123 -2.00 20.10 6.33
C PRO A 123 -3.50 19.84 6.53
N TYR A 124 -3.83 18.77 7.25
CA TYR A 124 -5.19 18.28 7.53
C TYR A 124 -5.93 17.71 6.32
N SER A 125 -5.25 17.47 5.19
CA SER A 125 -5.86 16.79 4.05
C SER A 125 -6.08 15.30 4.32
N LYS A 126 -7.06 14.74 3.62
CA LYS A 126 -7.32 13.30 3.58
C LYS A 126 -7.69 12.89 2.17
N THR A 127 -7.28 11.69 1.78
CA THR A 127 -7.64 11.05 0.51
C THR A 127 -7.89 9.57 0.77
N THR A 128 -8.80 8.96 0.03
CA THR A 128 -9.10 7.53 0.14
C THR A 128 -9.02 6.91 -1.24
N LEU A 129 -8.10 5.97 -1.41
CA LEU A 129 -7.96 5.22 -2.66
C LEU A 129 -8.71 3.90 -2.56
N MET A 130 -9.36 3.53 -3.64
CA MET A 130 -9.94 2.20 -3.84
C MET A 130 -8.89 1.28 -4.45
N LEU A 131 -8.71 0.11 -3.86
CA LEU A 131 -7.90 -0.99 -4.36
C LEU A 131 -8.85 -2.13 -4.71
N VAL A 132 -8.87 -2.56 -5.97
CA VAL A 132 -9.77 -3.62 -6.42
C VAL A 132 -9.06 -4.49 -7.44
N ASP A 133 -9.23 -5.80 -7.32
CA ASP A 133 -8.85 -6.76 -8.34
C ASP A 133 -10.03 -7.06 -9.27
N PRO A 134 -9.88 -6.93 -10.61
CA PRO A 134 -10.94 -7.25 -11.56
C PRO A 134 -11.45 -8.69 -11.50
N PHE A 135 -10.64 -9.62 -10.96
CA PHE A 135 -10.99 -11.03 -10.85
C PHE A 135 -11.53 -11.40 -9.45
N GLY A 136 -11.67 -10.43 -8.54
CA GLY A 136 -12.24 -10.62 -7.21
C GLY A 136 -11.30 -11.25 -6.19
N ALA A 137 -9.98 -11.25 -6.42
CA ALA A 137 -9.03 -11.78 -5.45
C ALA A 137 -8.89 -10.90 -4.20
N PHE A 138 -9.03 -9.58 -4.34
CA PHE A 138 -9.02 -8.64 -3.23
C PHE A 138 -9.85 -7.38 -3.54
N GLU A 139 -10.28 -6.71 -2.48
CA GLU A 139 -10.85 -5.37 -2.55
C GLU A 139 -10.57 -4.61 -1.26
N GLY A 140 -10.55 -3.28 -1.33
CA GLY A 140 -10.36 -2.47 -0.13
C GLY A 140 -10.10 -1.01 -0.41
N THR A 141 -9.71 -0.33 0.66
CA THR A 141 -9.32 1.08 0.61
C THR A 141 -7.97 1.31 1.26
N VAL A 142 -7.31 2.37 0.82
CA VAL A 142 -6.14 2.95 1.50
C VAL A 142 -6.46 4.41 1.75
N ARG A 143 -6.83 4.72 2.99
CA ARG A 143 -7.01 6.10 3.43
C ARG A 143 -5.69 6.67 3.91
N ILE A 144 -5.35 7.85 3.42
CA ILE A 144 -4.13 8.58 3.77
C ILE A 144 -4.53 9.94 4.33
N GLU A 145 -4.04 10.25 5.52
CA GLU A 145 -4.30 11.51 6.20
C GLU A 145 -3.01 12.23 6.51
N ARG A 146 -3.00 13.55 6.25
CA ARG A 146 -1.89 14.42 6.61
C ARG A 146 -2.26 15.22 7.84
N GLN A 147 -1.65 14.91 8.97
CA GLN A 147 -1.63 15.80 10.13
C GLN A 147 -0.24 16.43 10.25
N ARG A 148 0.46 16.22 11.37
CA ARG A 148 1.91 16.51 11.47
C ARG A 148 2.76 15.52 10.67
N PHE A 149 2.22 14.32 10.45
CA PHE A 149 2.84 13.23 9.71
C PHE A 149 1.81 12.65 8.74
N LEU A 150 2.28 11.81 7.82
CA LEU A 150 1.39 11.00 6.99
C LEU A 150 0.95 9.79 7.80
N HIS A 151 -0.34 9.50 7.80
CA HIS A 151 -0.92 8.31 8.40
C HIS A 151 -1.61 7.51 7.31
N VAL A 152 -1.36 6.20 7.28
CA VAL A 152 -1.97 5.28 6.33
C VAL A 152 -2.86 4.31 7.09
N TYR A 153 -4.09 4.19 6.61
CA TYR A 153 -5.14 3.32 7.12
C TYR A 153 -5.57 2.39 5.98
N PRO A 154 -4.88 1.26 5.78
CA PRO A 154 -5.33 0.26 4.82
C PRO A 154 -6.50 -0.52 5.42
N GLU A 155 -7.50 -0.81 4.62
CA GLU A 155 -8.56 -1.77 4.91
C GLU A 155 -8.75 -2.62 3.66
N VAL A 156 -8.10 -3.78 3.61
CA VAL A 156 -8.09 -4.65 2.42
C VAL A 156 -8.53 -6.05 2.79
N ASN A 157 -9.55 -6.56 2.09
CA ASN A 157 -9.95 -7.96 2.08
C ASN A 157 -9.17 -8.71 1.01
N LEU A 158 -8.61 -9.85 1.40
CA LEU A 158 -8.11 -10.88 0.51
C LEU A 158 -9.04 -12.10 0.60
N TYR A 159 -9.54 -12.54 -0.55
CA TYR A 159 -10.42 -13.68 -0.67
C TYR A 159 -9.59 -14.92 -1.02
N THR A 160 -9.60 -15.93 -0.14
CA THR A 160 -8.76 -17.13 -0.31
C THR A 160 -9.48 -18.30 -0.97
N ALA A 161 -10.63 -18.08 -1.62
CA ALA A 161 -11.45 -19.15 -2.17
C ALA A 161 -10.66 -20.02 -3.17
N THR A 162 -10.30 -21.22 -2.74
CA THR A 162 -9.64 -22.25 -3.55
C THR A 162 -10.67 -23.26 -4.03
N GLY A 163 -11.51 -22.87 -4.99
CA GLY A 163 -12.45 -23.78 -5.67
C GLY A 163 -13.89 -23.75 -5.17
N ALA A 164 -14.73 -24.58 -5.79
CA ALA A 164 -16.19 -24.58 -5.61
C ALA A 164 -16.69 -25.26 -4.33
N GLU A 165 -15.82 -25.96 -3.59
CA GLU A 165 -16.22 -26.86 -2.49
C GLU A 165 -15.82 -26.36 -1.09
N GLU A 166 -14.99 -25.33 -0.97
CA GLU A 166 -14.63 -24.74 0.32
C GLU A 166 -15.11 -23.29 0.43
N PRO A 167 -15.82 -22.90 1.52
CA PRO A 167 -16.10 -21.50 1.78
C PRO A 167 -14.76 -20.77 1.98
N GLY A 168 -14.41 -19.91 1.01
CA GLY A 168 -13.19 -19.10 1.09
C GLY A 168 -13.15 -18.30 2.39
N SER A 169 -11.98 -18.20 3.00
CA SER A 169 -11.78 -17.30 4.14
C SER A 169 -11.51 -15.88 3.65
N VAL A 170 -11.90 -14.90 4.45
CA VAL A 170 -11.56 -13.50 4.24
C VAL A 170 -10.44 -13.14 5.18
N ILE A 171 -9.32 -12.72 4.63
CA ILE A 171 -8.19 -12.20 5.42
C ILE A 171 -8.20 -10.69 5.28
N ARG A 172 -8.10 -9.96 6.39
CA ARG A 172 -8.14 -8.49 6.36
C ARG A 172 -6.86 -7.83 6.89
N LEU A 173 -6.33 -6.91 6.09
CA LEU A 173 -5.26 -5.99 6.47
C LEU A 173 -5.91 -4.71 6.96
N MET A 174 -5.75 -4.41 8.25
CA MET A 174 -6.35 -3.22 8.91
C MET A 174 -5.38 -2.43 9.78
N GLU A 175 -4.09 -2.82 9.78
CA GLU A 175 -3.11 -2.17 10.66
C GLU A 175 -2.73 -0.79 10.11
N SER A 176 -3.05 0.25 10.87
CA SER A 176 -2.70 1.63 10.53
C SER A 176 -1.32 2.00 11.06
N ARG A 177 -0.56 2.79 10.29
CA ARG A 177 0.77 3.23 10.70
C ARG A 177 1.05 4.69 10.31
N ARG A 178 1.88 5.34 11.11
CA ARG A 178 2.45 6.66 10.83
C ARG A 178 3.67 6.49 9.94
N MET A 179 3.69 7.18 8.81
CA MET A 179 4.74 7.10 7.81
C MET A 179 5.58 8.38 7.76
N ARG A 180 6.89 8.19 7.58
CA ARG A 180 7.83 9.24 7.19
C ARG A 180 7.96 9.24 5.67
N SER A 181 8.11 10.42 5.09
CA SER A 181 8.49 10.53 3.68
C SER A 181 9.90 9.98 3.47
N LYS A 182 10.18 9.54 2.24
CA LYS A 182 11.46 9.01 1.74
C LYS A 182 11.91 7.68 2.35
N GLU A 183 11.05 7.07 3.16
CA GLU A 183 11.28 5.76 3.78
C GLU A 183 10.22 4.78 3.26
N ILE A 184 10.65 3.55 2.97
CA ILE A 184 9.74 2.44 2.66
C ILE A 184 9.15 1.95 3.98
N HIS A 185 7.82 1.92 4.06
CA HIS A 185 7.10 1.40 5.22
C HIS A 185 6.45 0.06 4.88
N TYR A 186 6.56 -0.88 5.83
CA TYR A 186 5.93 -2.19 5.77
C TYR A 186 4.73 -2.23 6.72
N ILE A 187 3.58 -2.66 6.21
CA ILE A 187 2.38 -2.97 7.00
C ILE A 187 2.14 -4.47 6.87
N ASP A 188 2.13 -5.18 7.99
CA ASP A 188 2.23 -6.63 8.00
C ASP A 188 0.95 -7.34 8.41
N HIS A 189 0.71 -8.47 7.75
CA HIS A 189 -0.24 -9.49 8.16
C HIS A 189 0.41 -10.87 7.90
N PRO A 190 0.11 -11.93 8.68
CA PRO A 190 0.75 -13.24 8.50
C PRO A 190 0.66 -13.82 7.08
N VAL A 191 -0.38 -13.46 6.32
CA VAL A 191 -0.64 -13.98 4.96
C VAL A 191 -0.41 -12.95 3.84
N MET A 192 -0.55 -11.66 4.14
CA MET A 192 -0.40 -10.57 3.16
C MET A 192 0.34 -9.37 3.75
N GLY A 193 0.84 -8.49 2.91
CA GLY A 193 1.47 -7.27 3.38
C GLY A 193 1.37 -6.15 2.36
N MET A 194 1.72 -4.95 2.82
CA MET A 194 1.72 -3.75 2.00
C MET A 194 3.03 -3.01 2.19
N LEU A 195 3.69 -2.66 1.07
CA LEU A 195 4.72 -1.64 1.04
C LEU A 195 4.07 -0.31 0.69
N VAL A 196 4.47 0.75 1.39
CA VAL A 196 4.06 2.12 1.09
C VAL A 196 5.28 3.02 1.10
N LEU A 197 5.42 3.85 0.06
CA LEU A 197 6.47 4.85 -0.05
C LEU A 197 5.86 6.20 -0.44
N PHE A 198 6.30 7.26 0.24
CA PHE A 198 5.97 8.64 -0.07
C PHE A 198 7.24 9.38 -0.45
N ARG A 199 7.35 9.93 -1.66
CA ARG A 199 8.50 10.78 -2.05
C ARG A 199 8.05 12.18 -2.41
N PRO A 200 8.61 13.25 -1.81
CA PRO A 200 8.31 14.61 -2.22
C PRO A 200 8.64 14.83 -3.69
N VAL A 201 7.84 15.64 -4.37
CA VAL A 201 7.98 15.96 -5.79
C VAL A 201 8.37 17.42 -5.97
N LYS A 202 9.28 17.65 -6.90
CA LYS A 202 9.56 18.98 -7.46
C LYS A 202 9.32 18.96 -8.95
N ASP A 203 8.97 20.12 -9.50
CA ASP A 203 8.86 20.28 -10.93
C ASP A 203 10.23 20.11 -11.60
N ALA A 204 10.26 19.37 -12.70
CA ALA A 204 11.47 19.09 -13.46
C ALA A 204 11.80 20.16 -14.52
N SER A 205 11.00 21.24 -14.62
CA SER A 205 11.07 22.22 -15.71
C SER A 205 11.59 23.61 -15.33
#